data_AF-A0A2V8IAC3-F1
#
_entry.id   AF-A0A2V8IAC3-F1
#
_cell.length_a   1.000
_cell.length_b   1.000
_cell.length_c   1.000
_cell.angle_alpha   90.00
_cell.angle_beta   90.00
_cell.angle_gamma   90.00
#
_symmetry.space_group_name_H-M   'P 1'
#
loop_
_entity.id
_entity.type
_entity.pdbx_description
1 polymer ?
#
loop_
_entity_poly.entity_id
_entity_poly.type
_entity_poly.pdbx_seq_one_letter_code
_entity_poly.pdbx_strand_id
1 'polypeptide(L)'
;VRKHHDRVEAYGDVDELNSFIGAAASFLKDTELPSMLAEIQKDLFSVGAQLADPGFKNQSSAKFQIRKERIEALENAIDSFETELPALRQFILAGGGHAGALLHVARTVCRRAERRVVSLSEKVEVNPIVIE
;
A
#
# COMPACT_ATOMS: atom_id res chain seq x y z
N VAL A 1 16.62 -16.50 -1.40
CA VAL A 1 15.68 -17.11 -0.41
C VAL A 1 14.84 -18.18 -1.10
N ARG A 2 14.24 -19.13 -0.36
CA ARG A 2 13.27 -20.10 -0.93
C ARG A 2 11.96 -19.39 -1.28
N LYS A 3 11.15 -19.93 -2.21
CA LYS A 3 9.90 -19.30 -2.67
C LYS A 3 8.85 -19.11 -1.56
N HIS A 4 8.82 -19.97 -0.55
CA HIS A 4 7.88 -19.92 0.57
C HIS A 4 8.44 -19.14 1.80
N HIS A 5 9.50 -18.35 1.60
CA HIS A 5 10.14 -17.64 2.71
C HIS A 5 9.31 -16.40 3.08
N ASP A 6 9.17 -16.07 4.36
CA ASP A 6 8.33 -14.97 4.85
C ASP A 6 8.56 -13.63 4.14
N ARG A 7 9.83 -13.32 3.81
CA ARG A 7 10.19 -12.16 2.98
C ARG A 7 9.49 -12.15 1.61
N VAL A 8 9.46 -13.31 0.93
CA VAL A 8 8.80 -13.50 -0.37
C VAL A 8 7.29 -13.32 -0.24
N GLU A 9 6.70 -13.89 0.82
CA GLU A 9 5.27 -13.71 1.13
C GLU A 9 4.95 -12.23 1.39
N ALA A 10 5.78 -11.51 2.15
CA ALA A 10 5.53 -10.11 2.51
C ALA A 10 5.54 -9.17 1.29
N TYR A 11 6.60 -9.19 0.46
CA TYR A 11 6.59 -8.35 -0.74
C TYR A 11 5.63 -8.89 -1.83
N GLY A 12 5.30 -10.19 -1.80
CA GLY A 12 4.28 -10.76 -2.67
C GLY A 12 2.88 -10.23 -2.37
N ASP A 13 2.52 -10.12 -1.09
CA ASP A 13 1.25 -9.50 -0.67
C ASP A 13 1.20 -7.99 -1.00
N VAL A 14 2.35 -7.29 -0.95
CA VAL A 14 2.47 -5.89 -1.40
C VAL A 14 2.25 -5.77 -2.91
N ASP A 15 2.78 -6.70 -3.70
CA ASP A 15 2.57 -6.74 -5.15
C ASP A 15 1.11 -7.07 -5.52
N GLU A 16 0.47 -7.96 -4.76
CA GLU A 16 -0.96 -8.25 -4.90
C GLU A 16 -1.82 -7.02 -4.60
N LEU A 17 -1.51 -6.28 -3.52
CA LEU A 17 -2.14 -5.00 -3.23
C LEU A 17 -1.99 -4.02 -4.41
N ASN A 18 -0.76 -3.87 -4.91
CA ASN A 18 -0.45 -2.98 -6.02
C ASN A 18 -1.28 -3.32 -7.28
N SER A 19 -1.45 -4.61 -7.56
CA SER A 19 -2.28 -5.11 -8.66
C SER A 19 -3.76 -4.75 -8.50
N PHE A 20 -4.33 -4.87 -7.30
CA PHE A 20 -5.72 -4.47 -7.04
C PHE A 20 -5.94 -2.96 -7.13
N ILE A 21 -4.96 -2.15 -6.72
CA ILE A 21 -5.01 -0.69 -6.91
C ILE A 21 -5.03 -0.35 -8.39
N GLY A 22 -4.15 -0.96 -9.20
CA GLY A 22 -4.14 -0.76 -10.65
C GLY A 22 -5.45 -1.20 -11.31
N ALA A 23 -6.03 -2.31 -10.86
CA ALA A 23 -7.35 -2.74 -11.32
C ALA A 23 -8.44 -1.72 -10.98
N ALA A 24 -8.46 -1.18 -9.76
CA ALA A 24 -9.43 -0.16 -9.36
C ALA A 24 -9.29 1.12 -10.20
N ALA A 25 -8.05 1.59 -10.40
CA ALA A 25 -7.75 2.77 -11.19
C ALA A 25 -8.23 2.66 -12.64
N SER A 26 -8.24 1.45 -13.23
CA SER A 26 -8.69 1.23 -14.60
C SER A 26 -10.19 1.52 -14.84
N PHE A 27 -11.00 1.59 -13.77
CA PHE A 27 -12.42 1.91 -13.84
C PHE A 27 -12.75 3.38 -13.57
N LEU A 28 -11.76 4.16 -13.15
CA LEU A 28 -11.92 5.58 -12.85
C LEU A 28 -11.80 6.41 -14.14
N LYS A 29 -12.57 7.50 -14.23
CA LYS A 29 -12.63 8.37 -15.41
C LYS A 29 -12.15 9.80 -15.14
N ASP A 30 -11.94 10.12 -13.87
CA ASP A 30 -11.38 11.38 -13.42
C ASP A 30 -9.86 11.38 -13.56
N THR A 31 -9.24 12.55 -13.47
CA THR A 31 -7.78 12.69 -13.60
C THR A 31 -7.06 12.67 -12.25
N GLU A 32 -7.76 13.00 -11.16
CA GLU A 32 -7.15 13.20 -9.85
C GLU A 32 -6.96 11.88 -9.10
N LEU A 33 -8.00 11.06 -8.92
CA LEU A 33 -7.87 9.80 -8.19
C LEU A 33 -6.91 8.81 -8.86
N PRO A 34 -6.90 8.60 -10.19
CA PRO A 34 -5.93 7.72 -10.82
C PRO A 34 -4.49 8.18 -10.63
N SER A 35 -4.25 9.50 -10.62
CA SER A 35 -2.91 10.06 -10.38
C SER A 35 -2.47 9.78 -8.93
N MET A 36 -3.37 9.98 -7.96
CA MET A 36 -3.09 9.64 -6.56
C MET A 36 -2.83 8.14 -6.38
N LEU A 37 -3.67 7.28 -6.96
CA LEU A 37 -3.48 5.82 -6.91
C LEU A 37 -2.15 5.41 -7.54
N ALA A 38 -1.73 6.03 -8.65
CA ALA A 38 -0.44 5.77 -9.29
C ALA A 38 0.75 6.14 -8.38
N GLU A 39 0.65 7.23 -7.61
CA GLU A 39 1.66 7.55 -6.60
C GLU A 39 1.71 6.49 -5.49
N ILE A 40 0.56 6.00 -5.01
CA ILE A 40 0.51 4.88 -4.06
C ILE A 40 1.17 3.62 -4.64
N GLN A 41 0.93 3.30 -5.92
CA GLN A 41 1.57 2.16 -6.58
C GLN A 41 3.10 2.30 -6.65
N LYS A 42 3.64 3.51 -6.82
CA LYS A 42 5.09 3.80 -6.77
C LYS A 42 5.65 3.62 -5.37
N ASP A 43 4.92 4.07 -4.35
CA ASP A 43 5.29 3.86 -2.95
C ASP A 43 5.34 2.36 -2.64
N LEU A 44 4.31 1.60 -3.02
CA LEU A 44 4.26 0.14 -2.82
C LEU A 44 5.36 -0.60 -3.57
N PHE A 45 5.72 -0.15 -4.78
CA PHE A 45 6.87 -0.70 -5.49
C PHE A 45 8.17 -0.48 -4.72
N SER A 46 8.33 0.71 -4.12
CA SER A 46 9.47 1.03 -3.25
C SER A 46 9.47 0.19 -1.97
N VAL A 47 8.30 -0.02 -1.33
CA VAL A 47 8.15 -0.94 -0.20
C VAL A 47 8.61 -2.35 -0.60
N GLY A 48 8.10 -2.87 -1.72
CA GLY A 48 8.45 -4.19 -2.22
C GLY A 48 9.95 -4.35 -2.47
N ALA A 49 10.59 -3.33 -3.07
CA ALA A 49 12.03 -3.31 -3.30
C ALA A 49 12.83 -3.34 -1.98
N GLN A 50 12.42 -2.54 -0.98
CA GLN A 50 13.06 -2.55 0.34
C GLN A 50 12.88 -3.89 1.06
N LEU A 51 11.68 -4.48 1.01
CA LEU A 51 11.41 -5.79 1.57
C LEU A 51 12.18 -6.91 0.85
N ALA A 52 12.46 -6.77 -0.45
CA ALA A 52 13.22 -7.75 -1.21
C ALA A 52 14.74 -7.72 -0.92
N ASP A 53 15.28 -6.61 -0.42
CA ASP A 53 16.72 -6.41 -0.17
C ASP A 53 17.13 -6.79 1.27
N PRO A 54 17.86 -7.90 1.49
CA PRO A 54 18.28 -8.30 2.82
C PRO A 54 19.36 -7.36 3.39
N GLY A 55 19.04 -6.67 4.48
CA GLY A 55 19.99 -5.85 5.24
C GLY A 55 20.26 -4.47 4.63
N PHE A 56 19.30 -3.89 3.90
CA PHE A 56 19.32 -2.48 3.46
C PHE A 56 20.52 -2.09 2.56
N LYS A 57 21.23 -3.08 2.01
CA LYS A 57 22.55 -2.86 1.38
C LYS A 57 22.48 -2.03 0.11
N ASN A 58 21.35 -2.03 -0.58
CA ASN A 58 21.13 -1.35 -1.86
C ASN A 58 20.15 -0.17 -1.76
N GLN A 59 19.82 0.29 -0.55
CA GLN A 59 18.86 1.41 -0.33
C GLN A 59 19.44 2.81 -0.58
N SER A 60 20.70 2.90 -0.98
CA SER A 60 21.39 4.15 -1.30
C SER A 60 20.92 4.79 -2.61
N SER A 61 20.08 4.12 -3.40
CA SER A 61 19.44 4.76 -4.55
C SER A 61 18.17 5.50 -4.10
N ALA A 62 18.12 6.81 -4.35
CA ALA A 62 16.96 7.67 -4.04
C ALA A 62 15.62 7.16 -4.60
N LYS A 63 15.66 6.25 -5.59
CA LYS A 63 14.49 5.67 -6.25
C LYS A 63 13.68 4.70 -5.40
N PHE A 64 14.25 4.17 -4.31
CA PHE A 64 13.57 3.17 -3.45
C PHE A 64 13.29 3.69 -2.05
N GLN A 65 13.61 4.95 -1.77
CA GLN A 65 13.40 5.54 -0.46
C GLN A 65 11.96 6.03 -0.32
N ILE A 66 11.26 5.47 0.65
CA ILE A 66 10.02 6.03 1.16
C ILE A 66 10.40 7.01 2.25
N ARG A 67 9.82 8.20 2.18
CA ARG A 67 10.08 9.28 3.12
C ARG A 67 8.81 9.62 3.87
N LYS A 68 8.97 10.27 5.03
CA LYS A 68 7.88 10.57 5.95
C LYS A 68 6.81 11.46 5.28
N GLU A 69 7.22 12.31 4.35
CA GLU A 69 6.31 13.18 3.60
C GLU A 69 5.29 12.39 2.76
N ARG A 70 5.56 11.10 2.43
CA ARG A 70 4.58 10.23 1.77
C ARG A 70 3.46 9.82 2.71
N ILE A 71 3.78 9.56 3.98
CA ILE A 71 2.78 9.26 5.02
C ILE A 71 1.92 10.50 5.25
N GLU A 72 2.56 11.66 5.43
CA GLU A 72 1.86 12.94 5.60
C GLU A 72 0.97 13.27 4.39
N ALA A 73 1.41 12.96 3.17
CA ALA A 73 0.57 13.13 1.97
C ALA A 73 -0.68 12.23 1.98
N LEU A 74 -0.58 11.00 2.50
CA LEU A 74 -1.72 10.10 2.65
C LEU A 74 -2.68 10.58 3.73
N GLU A 75 -2.16 11.03 4.88
CA GLU A 75 -2.96 11.60 5.98
C GLU A 75 -3.75 12.83 5.51
N ASN A 76 -3.09 13.76 4.82
CA ASN A 76 -3.75 14.94 4.25
C ASN A 76 -4.84 14.57 3.21
N ALA A 77 -4.61 13.52 2.42
CA ALA A 77 -5.61 13.04 1.47
C ALA A 77 -6.82 12.41 2.18
N ILE A 78 -6.59 11.66 3.26
CA ILE A 78 -7.66 11.09 4.11
C ILE A 78 -8.52 12.22 4.67
N ASP A 79 -7.88 13.23 5.29
CA ASP A 79 -8.58 14.39 5.85
C ASP A 79 -9.42 15.11 4.79
N SER A 80 -8.86 15.34 3.59
CA SER A 80 -9.59 15.96 2.48
C SER A 80 -10.83 15.15 2.09
N PHE A 81 -10.70 13.84 1.85
CA PHE A 81 -11.84 13.01 1.46
C PHE A 81 -12.89 12.86 2.56
N GLU A 82 -12.48 12.88 3.83
CA GLU A 82 -13.43 12.80 4.94
C GLU A 82 -14.32 14.05 5.01
N THR A 83 -13.83 15.24 4.64
CA THR A 83 -14.64 16.46 4.59
C THR A 83 -15.77 16.42 3.54
N GLU A 84 -15.64 15.58 2.52
CA GLU A 84 -16.63 15.43 1.44
C GLU A 84 -17.72 14.40 1.79
N LEU A 85 -17.55 13.64 2.88
CA LEU A 85 -18.41 12.52 3.23
C LEU A 85 -19.27 12.83 4.48
N PRO A 86 -20.52 12.35 4.53
CA PRO A 86 -21.29 12.42 5.77
C PRO A 86 -20.67 11.51 6.84
N ALA A 87 -20.77 11.92 8.10
CA ALA A 87 -20.27 11.15 9.24
C ALA A 87 -20.76 9.69 9.20
N LEU A 88 -19.82 8.75 9.28
CA LEU A 88 -20.11 7.33 9.21
C LEU A 88 -20.74 6.83 10.51
N ARG A 89 -21.96 6.28 10.43
CA ARG A 89 -22.71 5.79 11.61
C ARG A 89 -22.83 4.27 11.72
N GLN A 90 -22.45 3.55 10.65
CA GLN A 90 -22.61 2.12 10.54
C GLN A 90 -21.55 1.52 9.62
N PHE A 91 -21.34 0.21 9.70
CA PHE A 91 -20.48 -0.49 8.75
C PHE A 91 -21.04 -0.42 7.33
N ILE A 92 -20.13 -0.31 6.36
CA ILE A 92 -20.45 -0.27 4.94
C ILE A 92 -20.32 -1.69 4.36
N LEU A 93 -21.33 -2.13 3.63
CA LEU A 93 -21.20 -3.32 2.79
C LEU A 93 -20.27 -2.99 1.61
N ALA A 94 -19.17 -3.74 1.48
CA ALA A 94 -18.21 -3.53 0.41
C ALA A 94 -18.88 -3.61 -0.97
N GLY A 95 -18.83 -2.53 -1.74
CA GLY A 95 -19.54 -2.42 -3.01
C GLY A 95 -19.49 -1.01 -3.57
N GLY A 96 -20.59 -0.56 -4.16
CA GLY A 96 -20.68 0.70 -4.89
C GLY A 96 -20.42 0.49 -6.39
N GLY A 97 -19.54 1.28 -6.98
CA GLY A 97 -19.08 1.08 -8.36
C GLY A 97 -17.93 0.08 -8.47
N HIS A 98 -17.53 -0.27 -9.71
CA HIS A 98 -16.40 -1.17 -9.97
C HIS A 98 -15.12 -0.76 -9.23
N ALA A 99 -14.75 0.53 -9.31
CA ALA A 99 -13.59 1.07 -8.61
C ALA A 99 -13.75 0.96 -7.09
N GLY A 100 -14.90 1.35 -6.52
CA GLY A 100 -15.15 1.28 -5.08
C GLY A 100 -15.10 -0.16 -4.53
N ALA A 101 -15.70 -1.11 -5.25
CA ALA A 101 -15.64 -2.53 -4.88
C ALA A 101 -14.20 -3.06 -4.87
N LEU A 102 -13.40 -2.72 -5.88
CA LEU A 102 -11.99 -3.10 -5.95
C LEU A 102 -11.14 -2.40 -4.89
N LEU A 103 -11.42 -1.14 -4.54
CA LEU A 103 -10.75 -0.44 -3.44
C LEU A 103 -11.06 -1.09 -2.08
N HIS A 104 -12.28 -1.60 -1.88
CA HIS A 104 -12.58 -2.41 -0.70
C HIS A 104 -11.77 -3.71 -0.66
N VAL A 105 -11.56 -4.37 -1.81
CA VAL A 105 -10.67 -5.54 -1.90
C VAL A 105 -9.23 -5.13 -1.59
N ALA A 106 -8.70 -4.10 -2.25
CA ALA A 106 -7.37 -3.56 -2.02
C ALA A 106 -7.13 -3.25 -0.53
N ARG A 107 -8.09 -2.61 0.15
CA ARG A 107 -8.02 -2.36 1.61
C ARG A 107 -7.83 -3.65 2.41
N THR A 108 -8.51 -4.74 2.07
CA THR A 108 -8.34 -6.01 2.79
C THR A 108 -6.99 -6.68 2.51
N VAL A 109 -6.49 -6.58 1.28
CA VAL A 109 -5.17 -7.07 0.88
C VAL A 109 -4.07 -6.25 1.54
N CYS A 110 -4.22 -4.93 1.62
CA CYS A 110 -3.31 -4.04 2.33
C CYS A 110 -3.15 -4.46 3.80
N ARG A 111 -4.26 -4.69 4.51
CA ARG A 111 -4.21 -5.19 5.89
C ARG A 111 -3.56 -6.56 6.01
N ARG A 112 -3.64 -7.41 4.97
CA ARG A 112 -2.96 -8.70 4.95
C ARG A 112 -1.45 -8.52 4.73
N ALA A 113 -1.05 -7.68 3.79
CA ALA A 113 0.34 -7.30 3.55
C ALA A 113 0.97 -6.71 4.83
N GLU A 114 0.29 -5.76 5.48
CA GLU A 114 0.66 -5.19 6.78
C GLU A 114 1.00 -6.29 7.81
N ARG A 115 0.09 -7.25 8.03
CA ARG A 115 0.33 -8.35 8.98
C ARG A 115 1.56 -9.20 8.60
N ARG A 116 1.79 -9.45 7.31
CA ARG A 116 2.97 -10.20 6.85
C ARG A 116 4.26 -9.43 7.08
N VAL A 117 4.25 -8.13 6.81
CA VAL A 117 5.40 -7.24 7.00
C VAL A 117 5.73 -7.09 8.49
N VAL A 118 4.73 -6.90 9.34
CA VAL A 118 4.91 -6.89 10.81
C VAL A 118 5.44 -8.23 11.31
N SER A 119 4.90 -9.36 10.84
CA SER A 119 5.43 -10.68 11.21
C SER A 119 6.87 -10.91 10.72
N LEU A 120 7.26 -10.28 9.61
CA LEU A 120 8.62 -10.34 9.09
C LEU A 120 9.57 -9.47 9.93
N SER A 121 9.14 -8.29 10.38
CA SER A 121 9.97 -7.36 11.17
C SER A 121 10.37 -7.92 12.54
N GLU A 122 9.59 -8.85 13.08
CA GLU A 122 9.96 -9.61 14.28
C GLU A 122 11.16 -10.55 14.08
N LYS A 123 11.49 -10.91 12.83
CA LYS A 123 12.51 -11.93 12.50
C LYS A 123 13.75 -11.33 11.82
N VAL A 124 13.57 -10.24 11.09
CA VAL A 124 14.62 -9.57 10.34
C VAL A 124 14.42 -8.08 10.42
N GLU A 125 15.50 -7.32 10.30
CA GLU A 125 15.43 -5.87 10.24
C GLU A 125 14.60 -5.42 9.02
N VAL A 126 13.63 -4.54 9.27
CA VAL A 126 12.73 -3.88 8.31
C VAL A 126 12.87 -2.36 8.54
N ASN A 127 12.84 -1.55 7.48
CA ASN A 127 12.90 -0.09 7.61
C ASN A 127 11.71 0.37 8.47
N PRO A 128 11.92 1.11 9.58
CA PRO A 128 10.84 1.55 10.45
C PRO A 128 9.70 2.25 9.70
N ILE A 129 10.01 3.03 8.67
CA ILE A 129 8.99 3.77 7.89
C ILE A 129 7.98 2.87 7.16
N VAL A 130 8.28 1.56 7.03
CA VAL A 130 7.39 0.59 6.39
C VAL A 130 6.40 -0.03 7.39
N ILE A 131 6.64 0.14 8.69
CA ILE A 131 5.84 -0.44 9.79
C ILE A 131 5.32 0.60 10.79
N GLU A 132 5.79 1.85 10.73
CA GLU A 132 5.31 2.99 11.53
C GLU A 132 3.98 3.55 11.04
#